data_AF-A0A1Y5H055-F1
#
_entry.id   AF-A0A1Y5H055-F1
#
_cell.length_a   1.000
_cell.length_b   1.000
_cell.length_c   1.000
_cell.angle_alpha   90.00
_cell.angle_beta   90.00
_cell.angle_gamma   90.00
#
_symmetry.space_group_name_H-M   'P 1'
#
loop_
_entity.id
_entity.type
_entity.pdbx_description
1 polymer ?
#
loop_
_entity_poly.entity_id
_entity_poly.type
_entity_poly.pdbx_seq_one_letter_code
_entity_poly.pdbx_strand_id
1 'polypeptide(L)'
;MNCVMFIGLPAREKSTFYLENFYQTHIRINLDVLQTRRRERMLFTACLEAKQPIVIDNANSTMVCRDRYFDGLKKHGFDVDGFYFGSHSDLRNIERRGSVSDIEFPCYEEGFDSLHYVTTMAGGFVVEEFDRLEANIALGQ
;
A
#
# COMPACT_ATOMS: atom_id res chain seq x y z
N MET A 1 -13.86 -2.46 7.93
CA MET A 1 -14.01 -1.84 6.58
C MET A 1 -12.65 -1.34 6.21
N ASN A 2 -12.16 -1.53 5.00
CA ASN A 2 -10.73 -1.46 4.78
C ASN A 2 -10.28 -0.34 3.85
N CYS A 3 -9.06 0.11 4.09
CA CYS A 3 -8.29 0.99 3.25
C CYS A 3 -7.08 0.21 2.76
N VAL A 4 -6.99 0.04 1.45
CA VAL A 4 -5.84 -0.54 0.80
C VAL A 4 -4.86 0.58 0.45
N MET A 5 -3.62 0.48 0.90
CA MET A 5 -2.57 1.46 0.60
C MET A 5 -1.50 0.82 -0.29
N PHE A 6 -1.33 1.34 -1.50
CA PHE A 6 -0.24 0.91 -2.37
C PHE A 6 1.05 1.65 -2.01
N ILE A 7 2.16 0.93 -1.96
CA ILE A 7 3.48 1.39 -1.48
C ILE A 7 4.53 0.94 -2.49
N GLY A 8 5.50 1.79 -2.81
CA GLY A 8 6.60 1.47 -3.74
C GLY A 8 6.63 2.36 -4.98
N LEU A 9 7.54 2.09 -5.91
CA LEU A 9 7.77 2.97 -7.06
C LEU A 9 6.49 3.14 -7.92
N PRO A 10 6.33 4.30 -8.58
CA PRO A 10 5.28 4.47 -9.58
C PRO A 10 5.52 3.48 -10.72
N ALA A 11 4.64 2.50 -10.85
CA ALA A 11 4.68 1.53 -11.93
C ALA A 11 3.28 1.37 -12.52
N ARG A 12 3.20 1.07 -13.83
CA ARG A 12 1.93 0.73 -14.50
C ARG A 12 1.19 -0.41 -13.79
N GLU A 13 1.97 -1.27 -13.15
CA GLU A 13 1.56 -2.44 -12.38
C GLU A 13 0.51 -2.14 -11.30
N LYS A 14 0.64 -1.04 -10.57
CA LYS A 14 -0.33 -0.65 -9.53
C LYS A 14 -1.72 -0.37 -10.09
N SER A 15 -1.78 0.29 -11.24
CA SER A 15 -3.05 0.58 -11.91
C SER A 15 -3.72 -0.71 -12.40
N THR A 16 -2.94 -1.64 -12.97
CA THR A 16 -3.46 -2.95 -13.38
C THR A 16 -3.93 -3.76 -12.17
N PHE A 17 -3.13 -3.82 -11.11
CA PHE A 17 -3.49 -4.51 -9.87
C PHE A 17 -4.78 -3.97 -9.25
N TYR A 18 -4.97 -2.64 -9.25
CA TYR A 18 -6.24 -2.04 -8.84
C TYR A 18 -7.41 -2.52 -9.70
N LEU A 19 -7.25 -2.53 -11.03
CA LEU A 19 -8.32 -2.94 -11.94
C LEU A 19 -8.73 -4.39 -11.74
N GLU A 20 -7.77 -5.27 -11.48
CA GLU A 20 -8.00 -6.70 -11.32
C GLU A 20 -8.59 -7.05 -9.94
N ASN A 21 -8.22 -6.34 -8.88
CA ASN A 21 -8.52 -6.75 -7.50
C ASN A 21 -9.54 -5.86 -6.77
N PHE A 22 -9.61 -4.56 -7.10
CA PHE A 22 -10.32 -3.58 -6.26
C PHE A 22 -11.28 -2.66 -7.01
N TYR A 23 -11.28 -2.66 -8.34
CA TYR A 23 -12.12 -1.76 -9.14
C TYR A 23 -13.62 -1.86 -8.83
N GLN A 24 -14.11 -3.07 -8.55
CA GLN A 24 -15.53 -3.30 -8.27
C GLN A 24 -15.93 -3.01 -6.81
N THR A 25 -14.95 -2.84 -5.92
CA THR A 25 -15.17 -2.86 -4.46
C THR A 25 -14.67 -1.60 -3.74
N HIS A 26 -13.67 -0.90 -4.29
CA HIS A 26 -13.03 0.23 -3.64
C HIS A 26 -13.00 1.48 -4.51
N ILE A 27 -13.21 2.63 -3.87
CA ILE A 27 -12.99 3.94 -4.49
C ILE A 27 -11.48 4.20 -4.59
N ARG A 28 -10.99 4.48 -5.80
CA ARG A 28 -9.58 4.84 -6.03
C ARG A 28 -9.33 6.31 -5.70
N ILE A 29 -8.38 6.55 -4.80
CA ILE A 29 -7.83 7.87 -4.49
C ILE A 29 -6.42 7.91 -5.08
N ASN A 30 -6.25 8.71 -6.13
CA ASN A 30 -4.98 8.85 -6.84
C ASN A 30 -4.68 10.35 -7.04
N LEU A 31 -3.53 10.81 -6.54
CA LEU A 31 -3.16 12.21 -6.57
C LEU A 31 -2.92 12.73 -7.99
N ASP A 32 -2.37 11.93 -8.90
CA ASP A 32 -2.09 12.34 -10.27
C ASP A 32 -3.38 12.67 -11.02
N VAL A 33 -4.44 11.88 -10.77
CA VAL A 33 -5.79 12.12 -11.31
C VAL A 33 -6.45 13.32 -10.61
N LEU A 34 -6.31 13.43 -9.29
CA LEU A 34 -6.94 14.50 -8.50
C LEU A 34 -6.19 15.84 -8.58
N GLN A 35 -4.96 15.84 -9.07
CA GLN A 35 -4.04 16.97 -9.33
C GLN A 35 -3.59 17.75 -8.08
N THR A 36 -4.37 17.78 -7.00
CA THR A 36 -4.08 18.59 -5.81
C THR A 36 -4.35 17.84 -4.52
N ARG A 37 -3.50 18.07 -3.51
CA ARG A 37 -3.67 17.53 -2.15
C ARG A 37 -4.98 17.98 -1.48
N ARG A 38 -5.49 19.15 -1.86
CA ARG A 38 -6.81 19.61 -1.39
C ARG A 38 -7.93 18.69 -1.88
N ARG A 39 -7.95 18.36 -3.17
CA ARG A 39 -8.97 17.47 -3.77
C ARG A 39 -8.87 16.06 -3.23
N GLU A 40 -7.64 15.54 -3.11
CA GLU A 40 -7.38 14.26 -2.44
C GLU A 40 -7.96 14.23 -1.02
N ARG A 41 -7.64 15.23 -0.19
CA ARG A 41 -8.17 15.31 1.18
C ARG A 41 -9.70 15.34 1.22
N MET A 42 -10.33 16.14 0.35
CA MET A 42 -11.78 16.23 0.30
C MET A 42 -12.42 14.88 -0.07
N LEU A 43 -11.90 14.20 -1.09
CA LEU A 43 -12.42 12.88 -1.49
C LEU A 43 -12.17 11.84 -0.39
N PHE A 44 -10.97 11.82 0.19
CA PHE A 44 -10.61 10.93 1.29
C PHE A 44 -11.56 11.09 2.48
N THR A 45 -11.73 12.33 2.98
CA THR A 45 -12.65 12.60 4.10
C THR A 45 -14.09 12.18 3.78
N ALA A 46 -14.59 12.49 2.57
CA ALA A 46 -15.93 12.06 2.17
C ALA A 46 -16.08 10.52 2.16
N CYS A 47 -15.06 9.79 1.70
CA CYS A 47 -15.07 8.33 1.74
C CYS A 47 -15.04 7.78 3.15
N LEU A 48 -14.26 8.39 4.06
CA LEU A 48 -14.20 8.00 5.47
C LEU A 48 -15.56 8.19 6.15
N GLU A 49 -16.20 9.34 5.95
CA GLU A 49 -17.51 9.64 6.52
C GLU A 49 -18.61 8.70 5.97
N ALA A 50 -18.56 8.42 4.67
CA ALA A 50 -19.48 7.49 4.01
C ALA A 50 -19.13 6.01 4.23
N LYS A 51 -18.06 5.72 5.00
CA LYS A 51 -17.56 4.38 5.29
C LYS A 51 -17.30 3.52 4.04
N GLN A 52 -16.87 4.16 2.95
CA GLN A 52 -16.60 3.47 1.70
C GLN A 52 -15.21 2.82 1.74
N PRO A 53 -15.06 1.56 1.28
CA PRO A 53 -13.75 0.97 1.06
C PRO A 53 -12.96 1.79 0.03
N ILE A 54 -11.68 2.02 0.31
CA ILE A 54 -10.83 2.88 -0.52
C ILE A 54 -9.48 2.25 -0.85
N VAL A 55 -8.94 2.62 -2.01
CA VAL A 55 -7.56 2.33 -2.38
C VAL A 55 -6.81 3.66 -2.51
N ILE A 56 -5.76 3.85 -1.72
CA ILE A 56 -4.82 4.96 -1.86
C ILE A 56 -3.73 4.53 -2.85
N ASP A 57 -3.95 4.88 -4.11
CA ASP A 57 -3.06 4.56 -5.22
C ASP A 57 -2.15 5.75 -5.53
N ASN A 58 -1.17 5.92 -4.64
CA ASN A 58 -0.04 6.83 -4.79
C ASN A 58 1.26 6.02 -4.61
N ALA A 59 2.42 6.63 -4.87
CA ALA A 59 3.70 5.95 -4.60
C ALA A 59 3.89 5.61 -3.11
N ASN A 60 3.47 6.52 -2.22
CA ASN A 60 3.53 6.37 -0.76
C ASN A 60 4.90 5.86 -0.27
N SER A 61 5.97 6.35 -0.91
CA SER A 61 7.34 5.84 -0.80
C SER A 61 7.93 5.99 0.59
N THR A 62 7.52 6.98 1.37
CA THR A 62 8.07 7.28 2.70
C THR A 62 7.00 7.21 3.79
N MET A 63 7.43 6.94 5.02
CA MET A 63 6.57 6.96 6.21
C MET A 63 5.83 8.29 6.33
N VAL A 64 6.50 9.42 6.09
CA VAL A 64 5.90 10.77 6.13
C VAL A 64 4.77 10.95 5.10
N CYS A 65 4.83 10.25 3.96
CA CYS A 65 3.73 10.26 3.00
C CYS A 65 2.53 9.45 3.50
N ARG A 66 2.78 8.34 4.20
CA ARG A 66 1.76 7.40 4.69
C ARG A 66 1.07 7.88 5.97
N ASP A 67 1.83 8.49 6.88
CA ASP A 67 1.38 9.06 8.16
C ASP A 67 0.13 9.95 8.03
N ARG A 68 0.03 10.66 6.90
CA ARG A 68 -1.06 11.59 6.57
C ARG A 68 -2.46 10.95 6.57
N TYR A 69 -2.56 9.64 6.41
CA TYR A 69 -3.83 8.94 6.30
C TYR A 69 -4.24 8.24 7.59
N PHE A 70 -3.28 7.77 8.39
CA PHE A 70 -3.54 6.87 9.51
C PHE A 70 -4.45 7.47 10.58
N ASP A 71 -4.24 8.74 10.96
CA ASP A 71 -5.11 9.43 11.92
C ASP A 71 -6.58 9.44 11.47
N GLY A 72 -6.81 9.71 10.18
CA GLY A 72 -8.14 9.70 9.58
C GLY A 72 -8.77 8.31 9.58
N LEU A 73 -8.00 7.31 9.14
CA LEU A 73 -8.43 5.90 9.07
C LEU A 73 -8.78 5.36 10.45
N LYS A 74 -7.88 5.51 11.41
CA LYS A 74 -8.06 5.07 12.80
C LYS A 74 -9.28 5.70 13.44
N LYS A 75 -9.47 7.02 13.28
CA LYS A 75 -10.63 7.73 13.83
C LYS A 75 -11.96 7.20 13.30
N HIS A 76 -11.99 6.68 12.08
CA HIS A 76 -13.20 6.15 11.45
C HIS A 76 -13.32 4.62 11.53
N GLY A 77 -12.36 3.94 12.19
CA GLY A 77 -12.37 2.49 12.37
C GLY A 77 -12.13 1.71 11.08
N PHE A 78 -11.25 2.21 10.22
CA PHE A 78 -10.79 1.47 9.05
C PHE A 78 -9.64 0.53 9.41
N ASP A 79 -9.70 -0.67 8.86
CA ASP A 79 -8.58 -1.61 8.80
C ASP A 79 -7.66 -1.17 7.64
N VAL A 80 -6.34 -1.21 7.81
CA VAL A 80 -5.38 -0.72 6.81
C VAL A 80 -4.50 -1.84 6.28
N ASP A 81 -4.71 -2.19 5.01
CA ASP A 81 -3.95 -3.21 4.29
C ASP A 81 -2.88 -2.55 3.41
N GLY A 82 -1.60 -2.75 3.74
CA GLY A 82 -0.49 -2.22 2.96
C GLY A 82 -0.02 -3.20 1.88
N PHE A 83 0.06 -2.76 0.63
CA PHE A 83 0.60 -3.54 -0.48
C PHE A 83 1.88 -2.89 -0.98
N TYR A 84 3.02 -3.50 -0.66
CA TYR A 84 4.33 -3.09 -1.14
C TYR A 84 4.62 -3.75 -2.48
N PHE A 85 4.79 -2.93 -3.52
CA PHE A 85 5.16 -3.36 -4.86
C PHE A 85 6.67 -3.24 -5.01
N GLY A 86 7.34 -4.38 -5.20
CA GLY A 86 8.79 -4.42 -5.28
C GLY A 86 9.30 -5.62 -6.05
N SER A 87 10.63 -5.67 -6.12
CA SER A 87 11.39 -6.75 -6.72
C SER A 87 11.96 -7.69 -5.66
N HIS A 88 12.13 -8.98 -5.97
CA HIS A 88 12.76 -9.93 -5.02
C HIS A 88 14.13 -9.48 -4.49
N SER A 89 14.85 -8.59 -5.17
CA SER A 89 16.08 -7.97 -4.65
C SER A 89 15.84 -7.07 -3.43
N ASP A 90 14.67 -6.46 -3.32
CA ASP A 90 14.28 -5.62 -2.18
C ASP A 90 14.09 -6.49 -0.92
N LEU A 91 13.68 -7.75 -1.09
CA LEU A 91 13.48 -8.70 0.01
C LEU A 91 14.75 -8.97 0.81
N ARG A 92 15.93 -8.97 0.16
CA ARG A 92 17.21 -9.11 0.85
C ARG A 92 17.55 -7.92 1.75
N ASN A 93 16.87 -6.79 1.58
CA ASN A 93 17.00 -5.61 2.41
C ASN A 93 15.96 -5.55 3.54
N ILE A 94 14.96 -6.45 3.56
CA ILE A 94 14.00 -6.59 4.69
C ILE A 94 14.77 -6.87 5.98
N GLU A 95 15.73 -7.82 5.95
CA GLU A 95 16.58 -8.14 7.10
C GLU A 95 17.39 -6.93 7.60
N ARG A 96 17.63 -5.94 6.73
CA ARG A 96 18.45 -4.76 7.04
C ARG A 96 17.66 -3.52 7.40
N ARG A 97 16.30 -3.57 7.39
CA ARG A 97 15.41 -2.41 7.60
C ARG A 97 15.94 -1.12 6.95
N GLY A 98 16.53 -1.25 5.76
CA GLY A 98 17.19 -0.15 5.04
C GLY A 98 16.30 0.41 3.94
N SER A 99 16.51 1.66 3.54
CA SER A 99 15.85 2.20 2.36
C SER A 99 16.42 1.56 1.09
N VAL A 100 15.54 1.09 0.21
CA VAL A 100 15.93 0.67 -1.14
C VAL A 100 15.44 1.76 -2.06
N SER A 101 16.34 2.60 -2.56
CA SER A 101 16.02 3.64 -3.55
C SER A 101 14.93 4.61 -3.07
N ASP A 102 15.22 5.60 -2.21
CA ASP A 102 14.25 6.61 -1.71
C ASP A 102 12.91 6.08 -1.15
N ILE A 103 12.76 4.77 -0.98
CA ILE A 103 11.57 4.09 -0.48
C ILE A 103 11.91 3.47 0.87
N GLU A 104 11.07 3.80 1.85
CA GLU A 104 11.09 3.25 3.19
C GLU A 104 10.10 2.08 3.25
N PHE A 105 10.59 0.92 3.69
CA PHE A 105 9.76 -0.26 3.91
C PHE A 105 8.61 0.05 4.89
N PRO A 106 7.40 -0.46 4.63
CA PRO A 106 6.31 -0.33 5.57
C PRO A 106 6.55 -1.20 6.80
N CYS A 107 6.08 -0.74 7.96
CA CYS A 107 6.04 -1.56 9.17
C CYS A 107 4.72 -1.41 9.93
N TYR A 108 4.36 -2.42 10.72
CA TYR A 108 3.11 -2.41 11.50
C TYR A 108 3.03 -1.26 12.52
N GLU A 109 4.17 -0.73 12.98
CA GLU A 109 4.23 0.41 13.90
C GLU A 109 3.63 1.70 13.30
N GLU A 110 3.54 1.80 11.98
CA GLU A 110 2.86 2.91 11.30
C GLU A 110 1.33 2.88 11.49
N GLY A 111 0.76 1.70 11.80
CA GLY A 111 -0.68 1.50 11.93
C GLY A 111 -1.31 0.64 10.84
N PHE A 112 -0.52 -0.18 10.15
CA PHE A 112 -1.04 -1.23 9.26
C PHE A 112 -1.60 -2.40 10.07
N ASP A 113 -2.74 -2.95 9.63
CA ASP A 113 -3.33 -4.17 10.18
C ASP A 113 -2.83 -5.40 9.42
N SER A 114 -2.51 -5.26 8.13
CA SER A 114 -1.88 -6.31 7.33
C SER A 114 -0.87 -5.72 6.34
N LEU A 115 0.19 -6.47 6.05
CA LEU A 115 1.21 -6.10 5.06
C LEU A 115 1.41 -7.22 4.04
N HIS A 116 1.37 -6.84 2.77
CA HIS A 116 1.47 -7.74 1.62
C HIS A 116 2.59 -7.27 0.70
N TYR A 117 3.38 -8.23 0.25
CA TYR A 117 4.43 -8.06 -0.74
C TYR A 117 3.91 -8.50 -2.10
N VAL A 118 3.97 -7.61 -3.09
CA VAL A 118 3.50 -7.86 -4.45
C VAL A 118 4.69 -7.91 -5.39
N THR A 119 4.89 -9.06 -6.03
CA THR A 119 5.82 -9.21 -7.14
C THR A 119 5.08 -9.38 -8.47
N THR A 120 5.52 -8.64 -9.47
CA THR A 120 5.04 -8.82 -10.85
C THR A 120 5.84 -9.91 -11.54
N MET A 121 5.15 -10.92 -12.06
CA MET A 121 5.73 -12.02 -12.84
C MET A 121 5.15 -12.02 -14.26
N ALA A 122 5.78 -12.75 -15.19
CA ALA A 122 5.28 -12.90 -16.54
C ALA A 122 3.89 -13.59 -16.55
N GLY A 123 2.82 -12.79 -16.57
CA GLY A 123 1.43 -13.25 -16.60
C GLY A 123 0.56 -12.90 -15.39
N GLY A 124 1.07 -12.15 -14.41
CA GLY A 124 0.23 -11.70 -13.29
C GLY A 124 1.01 -11.20 -12.07
N PHE A 125 0.31 -11.18 -10.94
CA PHE A 125 0.83 -10.74 -9.65
C PHE A 125 0.90 -11.91 -8.67
N VAL A 126 2.02 -12.00 -7.95
CA VAL A 126 2.16 -12.87 -6.77
C VAL A 126 2.06 -11.98 -5.55
N VAL A 127 1.13 -12.31 -4.65
CA VAL A 127 0.90 -11.58 -3.40
C VAL A 127 1.23 -12.50 -2.23
N GLU A 128 2.14 -12.06 -1.38
CA GLU A 128 2.59 -12.81 -0.20
C GLU A 128 2.46 -11.94 1.05
N GLU A 129 2.06 -12.52 2.17
CA GLU A 129 1.99 -11.83 3.45
C GLU A 129 3.42 -11.61 4.00
N PHE A 130 3.73 -10.40 4.49
CA PHE A 130 5.07 -10.05 4.98
C PHE A 130 5.58 -11.04 6.04
N ASP A 131 4.74 -11.38 7.01
CA ASP A 131 5.11 -12.29 8.11
C ASP A 131 5.48 -13.70 7.60
N ARG A 132 4.76 -14.18 6.57
CA ARG A 132 5.06 -15.46 5.93
C ARG A 132 6.33 -15.38 5.10
N LEU A 133 6.55 -14.25 4.45
CA LEU A 133 7.72 -14.02 3.63
C LEU A 133 8.99 -13.96 4.46
N GLU A 134 8.97 -13.25 5.59
CA GLU A 134 10.07 -13.25 6.57
C GLU A 134 10.38 -14.66 7.07
N ALA A 135 9.34 -15.45 7.39
CA ALA A 135 9.51 -16.84 7.80
C ALA A 135 10.14 -17.71 6.70
N ASN A 136 9.72 -17.56 5.44
CA ASN A 136 10.28 -18.32 4.30
C ASN A 136 11.75 -17.96 4.05
N ILE A 137 12.10 -16.67 4.10
CA ILE A 137 13.48 -16.19 3.94
C ILE A 137 14.37 -16.74 5.07
N ALA A 138 13.89 -16.69 6.32
CA ALA A 138 14.62 -17.23 7.47
C ALA A 138 14.85 -18.75 7.36
N LEU A 139 13.97 -19.46 6.66
CA LEU A 139 14.09 -20.90 6.38
C LEU A 139 14.92 -21.21 5.11
N GLY A 140 15.38 -20.20 4.38
CA GLY A 140 16.19 -20.35 3.17
C GLY A 140 15.45 -20.97 1.99
N GLN A 141 14.11 -20.83 1.94
CA GLN A 141 13.25 -21.33 0.88
C GLN A 141 13.03 -20.31 -0.23
#